data_AF-A0A1Y1KX58-F1
#
_entry.id   AF-A0A1Y1KX58-F1
#
_cell.length_a   1.000
_cell.length_b   1.000
_cell.length_c   1.000
_cell.angle_alpha   90.00
_cell.angle_beta   90.00
_cell.angle_gamma   90.00
#
_symmetry.space_group_name_H-M   'P 1'
#
loop_
_entity.id
_entity.type
_entity.pdbx_description
1 polymer ?
#
loop_
_entity_poly.entity_id
_entity_poly.type
_entity_poly.pdbx_seq_one_letter_code
_entity_poly.pdbx_strand_id
1 'polypeptide(L)'
;MNPAFRALRRLYSQQTALTMSRAGRLYNKTNLAESSDEFPKNDFVKMMMYHYPFSIRDSIPRHDNEFTEVIKRFDEFCYYAGPERELYVGTIVLDCYQVIASAENLTVKNLRLASILAWVFENITTGFIVGDDLLDGHVVRWNKPCWHKTLPPNQTSFLDIKKIQTGSMLLLRKYFSDHPTYPQLLNLLCEVLYHTHMGQIIDYISEVFKKTRDPDLLKMGHYKPLVFYKTGFVLYVAGPLGAMYHANFDTHPYFRSKHIFEKLHL
;
A
#
# COMPACT_ATOMS: atom_id res chain seq x y z
N MET A 1 -19.75 10.21 13.80
CA MET A 1 -19.43 9.12 12.85
C MET A 1 -20.66 8.25 12.62
N ASN A 2 -21.13 8.16 11.37
CA ASN A 2 -22.33 7.41 10.96
C ASN A 2 -22.29 5.96 11.49
N PRO A 3 -23.39 5.41 12.03
CA PRO A 3 -23.48 4.02 12.46
C PRO A 3 -23.05 3.00 11.39
N ALA A 4 -23.36 3.25 10.12
CA ALA A 4 -22.98 2.39 9.00
C ALA A 4 -21.45 2.34 8.80
N PHE A 5 -20.78 3.51 8.87
CA PHE A 5 -19.32 3.57 8.80
C PHE A 5 -18.64 2.88 10.00
N ARG A 6 -19.25 2.93 11.19
CA ARG A 6 -18.76 2.18 12.37
C ARG A 6 -18.92 0.66 12.21
N ALA A 7 -20.02 0.21 11.62
CA ALA A 7 -20.26 -1.20 11.35
C ALA A 7 -19.30 -1.76 10.29
N LEU A 8 -19.13 -1.04 9.16
CA LEU A 8 -18.17 -1.38 8.12
C LEU A 8 -16.73 -1.46 8.68
N ARG A 9 -16.29 -0.44 9.42
CA ARG A 9 -14.95 -0.42 10.04
C ARG A 9 -14.72 -1.60 10.99
N ARG A 10 -15.72 -1.98 11.80
CA ARG A 10 -15.62 -3.14 12.70
C ARG A 10 -15.53 -4.46 11.93
N LEU A 11 -16.33 -4.62 10.87
CA LEU A 11 -16.31 -5.83 10.04
C LEU A 11 -14.96 -6.00 9.33
N TYR A 12 -14.43 -4.95 8.72
CA TYR A 12 -13.11 -4.99 8.08
C TYR A 12 -11.99 -5.26 9.09
N SER A 13 -11.98 -4.56 10.23
CA SER A 13 -10.97 -4.80 11.28
C SER A 13 -10.99 -6.24 11.80
N GLN A 14 -12.17 -6.82 12.01
CA GLN A 14 -12.32 -8.23 12.41
C GLN A 14 -11.85 -9.19 11.31
N GLN A 15 -12.21 -8.92 10.05
CA GLN A 15 -11.77 -9.72 8.92
C GLN A 15 -10.24 -9.69 8.82
N THR A 16 -9.60 -8.53 8.90
CA THR A 16 -8.14 -8.47 8.81
C THR A 16 -7.45 -9.10 10.01
N ALA A 17 -8.00 -8.99 11.23
CA ALA A 17 -7.47 -9.67 12.41
C ALA A 17 -7.50 -11.21 12.29
N LEU A 18 -8.63 -11.79 11.85
CA LEU A 18 -8.73 -13.23 11.56
C LEU A 18 -7.72 -13.67 10.51
N THR A 19 -7.54 -12.81 9.51
CA THR A 19 -6.65 -13.13 8.39
C THR A 19 -5.18 -12.93 8.76
N MET A 20 -4.87 -12.10 9.75
CA MET A 20 -3.54 -12.00 10.34
C MET A 20 -3.14 -13.24 11.14
N SER A 21 -4.06 -13.82 11.89
CA SER A 21 -3.85 -15.15 12.49
C SER A 21 -3.50 -16.18 11.42
N ARG A 22 -4.14 -16.09 10.23
CA ARG A 22 -3.84 -16.96 9.08
C ARG A 22 -2.49 -16.64 8.44
N ALA A 23 -2.14 -15.37 8.25
CA ALA A 23 -0.84 -14.94 7.76
C ALA A 23 0.28 -15.49 8.66
N GLY A 24 0.12 -15.41 9.98
CA GLY A 24 1.07 -15.99 10.94
C GLY A 24 1.34 -17.48 10.72
N ARG A 25 0.33 -18.27 10.31
CA ARG A 25 0.52 -19.70 9.98
C ARG A 25 1.35 -19.93 8.71
N LEU A 26 1.37 -18.97 7.79
CA LEU A 26 2.10 -19.04 6.52
C LEU A 26 3.52 -18.46 6.63
N TYR A 27 3.87 -17.81 7.74
CA TYR A 27 5.19 -17.19 7.94
C TYR A 27 6.37 -18.15 7.72
N ASN A 28 6.20 -19.42 8.08
CA ASN A 28 7.25 -20.44 7.95
C ASN A 28 7.40 -21.02 6.53
N LYS A 29 6.50 -20.69 5.59
CA LYS A 29 6.60 -21.19 4.22
C LYS A 29 7.77 -20.55 3.47
N THR A 30 8.45 -21.33 2.64
CA THR A 30 9.65 -20.86 1.93
C THR A 30 9.36 -20.37 0.52
N ASN A 31 8.31 -20.90 -0.13
CA ASN A 31 7.97 -20.53 -1.50
C ASN A 31 6.51 -20.07 -1.63
N LEU A 32 6.29 -18.96 -2.36
CA LEU A 32 4.96 -18.44 -2.71
C LEU A 32 4.09 -19.48 -3.41
N ALA A 33 4.73 -20.38 -4.17
CA ALA A 33 4.07 -21.38 -4.98
C ALA A 33 3.55 -22.58 -4.18
N GLU A 34 4.06 -22.84 -2.97
CA GLU A 34 3.69 -23.98 -2.12
C GLU A 34 2.17 -24.02 -1.94
N SER A 35 1.55 -25.00 -2.62
CA SER A 35 0.11 -25.14 -2.74
C SER A 35 -0.55 -25.22 -1.36
N SER A 36 -1.67 -24.53 -1.22
CA SER A 36 -2.71 -24.92 -0.29
C SER A 36 -3.97 -25.12 -1.11
N ASP A 37 -4.73 -26.18 -0.84
CA ASP A 37 -6.03 -26.42 -1.49
C ASP A 37 -7.05 -25.28 -1.22
N GLU A 38 -6.71 -24.33 -0.35
CA GLU A 38 -7.53 -23.19 0.08
C GLU A 38 -7.09 -21.81 -0.45
N PHE A 39 -6.51 -21.67 -1.65
CA PHE A 39 -6.18 -20.32 -2.16
C PHE A 39 -7.46 -19.47 -2.34
N PRO A 40 -7.62 -18.33 -1.62
CA PRO A 40 -8.90 -17.62 -1.55
C PRO A 40 -9.10 -16.67 -2.74
N LYS A 41 -9.41 -17.24 -3.92
CA LYS A 41 -9.55 -16.50 -5.18
C LYS A 41 -10.64 -15.41 -5.17
N ASN A 42 -11.65 -15.57 -4.33
CA ASN A 42 -12.88 -14.75 -4.34
C ASN A 42 -12.93 -13.74 -3.18
N ASP A 43 -11.87 -13.63 -2.37
CA ASP A 43 -11.82 -12.70 -1.24
C ASP A 43 -10.46 -11.99 -1.25
N PHE A 44 -10.45 -10.74 -1.72
CA PHE A 44 -9.23 -9.96 -1.90
C PHE A 44 -8.44 -9.77 -0.62
N VAL A 45 -9.12 -9.50 0.49
CA VAL A 45 -8.46 -9.33 1.79
C VAL A 45 -7.80 -10.64 2.21
N LYS A 46 -8.51 -11.77 2.06
CA LYS A 46 -7.91 -13.10 2.31
C LYS A 46 -6.75 -13.42 1.38
N MET A 47 -6.85 -13.05 0.11
CA MET A 47 -5.80 -13.25 -0.89
C MET A 47 -4.54 -12.47 -0.54
N MET A 48 -4.70 -11.18 -0.21
CA MET A 48 -3.61 -10.34 0.25
C MET A 48 -2.97 -10.94 1.49
N MET A 49 -3.73 -11.16 2.55
CA MET A 49 -3.17 -11.67 3.80
C MET A 49 -2.54 -13.06 3.67
N TYR A 50 -3.01 -13.91 2.75
CA TYR A 50 -2.33 -15.16 2.41
C TYR A 50 -0.88 -14.92 1.94
N HIS A 51 -0.63 -13.82 1.23
CA HIS A 51 0.69 -13.43 0.74
C HIS A 51 1.43 -12.40 1.61
N TYR A 52 0.81 -11.91 2.68
CA TYR A 52 1.42 -10.88 3.53
C TYR A 52 2.79 -11.28 4.09
N PRO A 53 2.99 -12.50 4.64
CA PRO A 53 4.29 -12.88 5.17
C PRO A 53 5.38 -12.90 4.09
N PHE A 54 5.05 -13.33 2.88
CA PHE A 54 5.97 -13.32 1.75
C PHE A 54 6.33 -11.88 1.35
N SER A 55 5.35 -10.97 1.37
CA SER A 55 5.58 -9.56 1.05
C SER A 55 6.61 -8.90 1.98
N ILE A 56 6.57 -9.23 3.27
CA ILE A 56 7.49 -8.70 4.30
C ILE A 56 8.82 -9.45 4.30
N ARG A 57 8.75 -10.77 4.13
CA ARG A 57 9.96 -11.62 4.09
C ARG A 57 10.86 -11.19 2.94
N ASP A 58 10.28 -11.01 1.77
CA ASP A 58 10.99 -10.79 0.52
C ASP A 58 11.30 -9.33 0.22
N SER A 59 10.79 -8.38 1.02
CA SER A 59 11.11 -6.95 0.92
C SER A 59 12.44 -6.57 1.57
N ILE A 60 13.15 -7.51 2.19
CA ILE A 60 14.44 -7.27 2.84
C ILE A 60 15.37 -8.49 2.62
N PRO A 61 16.68 -8.30 2.41
CA PRO A 61 17.65 -9.40 2.47
C PRO A 61 17.66 -10.04 3.86
N ARG A 62 17.63 -11.38 3.91
CA ARG A 62 17.61 -12.16 5.17
C ARG A 62 18.74 -13.18 5.32
N HIS A 63 19.62 -13.26 4.32
CA HIS A 63 20.70 -14.25 4.30
C HIS A 63 21.92 -13.82 5.11
N ASP A 64 21.96 -12.56 5.56
CA ASP A 64 23.09 -11.99 6.26
C ASP A 64 22.80 -11.92 7.77
N ASN A 65 23.62 -12.62 8.55
CA ASN A 65 23.50 -12.68 10.00
C ASN A 65 23.76 -11.32 10.66
N GLU A 66 24.50 -10.41 10.00
CA GLU A 66 24.76 -9.05 10.49
C GLU A 66 23.46 -8.22 10.60
N PHE A 67 22.41 -8.59 9.84
CA PHE A 67 21.13 -7.88 9.84
C PHE A 67 20.08 -8.46 10.79
N THR A 68 20.43 -9.38 11.68
CA THR A 68 19.46 -10.05 12.58
C THR A 68 18.53 -9.05 13.31
N GLU A 69 19.09 -8.04 13.97
CA GLU A 69 18.29 -7.01 14.67
C GLU A 69 17.50 -6.10 13.72
N VAL A 70 18.06 -5.83 12.53
CA VAL A 70 17.39 -5.03 11.50
C VAL A 70 16.17 -5.78 10.95
N ILE A 71 16.30 -7.08 10.72
CA ILE A 71 15.22 -7.96 10.26
C ILE A 71 14.13 -8.04 11.32
N LYS A 72 14.51 -8.29 12.58
CA LYS A 72 13.58 -8.36 13.71
C LYS A 72 12.77 -7.07 13.85
N ARG A 73 13.44 -5.91 13.86
CA ARG A 73 12.77 -4.60 13.94
C ARG A 73 11.84 -4.36 12.75
N PHE A 74 12.28 -4.75 11.54
CA PHE A 74 11.46 -4.59 10.33
C PHE A 74 10.20 -5.45 10.39
N ASP A 75 10.30 -6.69 10.88
CA ASP A 75 9.15 -7.56 11.09
C ASP A 75 8.21 -6.97 12.15
N GLU A 76 8.72 -6.57 13.31
CA GLU A 76 7.92 -5.91 14.36
C GLU A 76 7.16 -4.71 13.80
N PHE A 77 7.84 -3.83 13.06
CA PHE A 77 7.23 -2.67 12.40
C PHE A 77 6.12 -3.08 11.43
N CYS A 78 6.40 -4.02 10.52
CA CYS A 78 5.44 -4.41 9.50
C CYS A 78 4.21 -5.07 10.13
N TYR A 79 4.39 -6.02 11.05
CA TYR A 79 3.26 -6.67 11.73
C TYR A 79 2.49 -5.70 12.64
N TYR A 80 3.12 -4.64 13.12
CA TYR A 80 2.45 -3.56 13.83
C TYR A 80 1.64 -2.65 12.88
N ALA A 81 2.24 -2.13 11.80
CA ALA A 81 1.62 -1.07 11.00
C ALA A 81 0.88 -1.54 9.75
N GLY A 82 1.22 -2.70 9.19
CA GLY A 82 0.77 -3.13 7.87
C GLY A 82 -0.69 -3.60 7.81
N PRO A 83 -1.10 -4.60 8.60
CA PRO A 83 -2.31 -5.35 8.30
C PRO A 83 -3.55 -4.89 9.06
N GLU A 84 -3.45 -4.12 10.15
CA GLU A 84 -4.63 -3.74 10.96
C GLU A 84 -5.46 -2.58 10.34
N ARG A 85 -5.29 -2.32 9.05
CA ARG A 85 -5.90 -1.20 8.33
C ARG A 85 -6.78 -1.65 7.18
N GLU A 86 -7.53 -0.70 6.65
CA GLU A 86 -8.24 -0.86 5.40
C GLU A 86 -7.24 -0.90 4.23
N LEU A 87 -7.27 -2.01 3.48
CA LEU A 87 -6.36 -2.31 2.37
C LEU A 87 -6.95 -1.81 1.04
N TYR A 88 -7.31 -0.52 0.97
CA TYR A 88 -8.00 0.06 -0.18
C TYR A 88 -7.18 0.00 -1.48
N VAL A 89 -5.90 0.36 -1.44
CA VAL A 89 -5.07 0.43 -2.66
C VAL A 89 -4.88 -0.97 -3.24
N GLY A 90 -4.58 -1.95 -2.38
CA GLY A 90 -4.35 -3.32 -2.78
C GLY A 90 -5.63 -4.01 -3.27
N THR A 91 -6.77 -3.74 -2.63
CA THR A 91 -8.06 -4.26 -3.10
C THR A 91 -8.47 -3.66 -4.44
N ILE A 92 -8.20 -2.38 -4.70
CA ILE A 92 -8.41 -1.75 -6.02
C ILE A 92 -7.54 -2.43 -7.09
N VAL A 93 -6.25 -2.69 -6.81
CA VAL A 93 -5.35 -3.39 -7.74
C VAL A 93 -5.90 -4.78 -8.09
N LEU A 94 -6.36 -5.54 -7.08
CA LEU A 94 -6.90 -6.87 -7.29
C LEU A 94 -8.23 -6.87 -8.05
N ASP A 95 -9.14 -5.96 -7.68
CA ASP A 95 -10.43 -5.80 -8.34
C ASP A 95 -10.26 -5.43 -9.81
N CYS A 96 -9.45 -4.41 -10.10
CA CYS A 96 -9.14 -4.00 -11.47
C CYS A 96 -8.49 -5.15 -12.26
N TYR A 97 -7.57 -5.90 -11.65
CA TYR A 97 -6.92 -7.01 -12.33
C TYR A 97 -7.92 -8.10 -12.71
N GLN A 98 -8.82 -8.48 -11.79
CA GLN A 98 -9.81 -9.51 -12.07
C GLN A 98 -10.80 -9.12 -13.16
N VAL A 99 -11.18 -7.84 -13.22
CA VAL A 99 -12.10 -7.33 -14.23
C VAL A 99 -11.45 -7.24 -15.62
N ILE A 100 -10.19 -6.84 -15.68
CA ILE A 100 -9.51 -6.51 -16.95
C ILE A 100 -8.79 -7.72 -17.56
N ALA A 101 -8.30 -8.65 -16.73
CA ALA A 101 -7.57 -9.82 -17.22
C ALA A 101 -8.48 -10.74 -18.05
N SER A 102 -7.95 -11.25 -19.16
CA SER A 102 -8.61 -12.30 -19.93
C SER A 102 -8.79 -13.57 -19.10
N ALA A 103 -9.75 -14.42 -19.47
CA ALA A 103 -9.99 -15.70 -18.78
C ALA A 103 -8.73 -16.58 -18.68
N GLU A 104 -7.90 -16.56 -19.73
CA GLU A 104 -6.62 -17.27 -19.79
C GLU A 104 -5.59 -16.70 -18.80
N ASN A 105 -5.66 -15.41 -18.49
CA ASN A 105 -4.77 -14.74 -17.56
C ASN A 105 -5.24 -14.84 -16.10
N LEU A 106 -6.48 -15.27 -15.81
CA LEU A 106 -7.01 -15.49 -14.46
C LEU A 106 -6.52 -16.82 -13.83
N THR A 107 -5.25 -17.16 -14.04
CA THR A 107 -4.61 -18.33 -13.44
C THR A 107 -4.25 -18.08 -11.98
N VAL A 108 -4.08 -19.16 -11.20
CA VAL A 108 -3.60 -19.06 -9.81
C VAL A 108 -2.24 -18.36 -9.74
N LYS A 109 -1.35 -18.64 -10.69
CA LYS A 109 -0.03 -18.00 -10.77
C LYS A 109 -0.16 -16.48 -10.89
N ASN A 110 -0.99 -16.01 -11.80
CA ASN A 110 -1.12 -14.57 -12.02
C ASN A 110 -1.92 -13.87 -10.92
N LEU A 111 -2.90 -14.53 -10.29
CA LEU A 111 -3.58 -14.01 -9.10
C LEU A 111 -2.62 -13.87 -7.90
N ARG A 112 -1.67 -14.81 -7.75
CA ARG A 112 -0.60 -14.69 -6.75
C ARG A 112 0.28 -13.47 -7.02
N LEU A 113 0.71 -13.27 -8.28
CA LEU A 113 1.47 -12.08 -8.68
C LEU A 113 0.66 -10.79 -8.48
N ALA A 114 -0.62 -10.76 -8.84
CA ALA A 114 -1.51 -9.62 -8.61
C ALA A 114 -1.59 -9.26 -7.12
N SER A 115 -1.67 -10.27 -6.26
CA SER A 115 -1.67 -10.08 -4.81
C SER A 115 -0.32 -9.61 -4.26
N ILE A 116 0.81 -10.01 -4.85
CA ILE A 116 2.12 -9.45 -4.51
C ILE A 116 2.20 -7.98 -4.94
N LEU A 117 1.74 -7.65 -6.15
CA LEU A 117 1.68 -6.27 -6.62
C LEU A 117 0.80 -5.41 -5.71
N ALA A 118 -0.36 -5.90 -5.28
CA ALA A 118 -1.21 -5.24 -4.30
C ALA A 118 -0.44 -4.92 -3.00
N TRP A 119 0.39 -5.84 -2.50
CA TRP A 119 1.25 -5.57 -1.34
C TRP A 119 2.37 -4.59 -1.61
N VAL A 120 2.94 -4.55 -2.81
CA VAL A 120 3.93 -3.53 -3.18
C VAL A 120 3.33 -2.12 -3.02
N PHE A 121 2.12 -1.90 -3.55
CA PHE A 121 1.40 -0.64 -3.38
C PHE A 121 1.01 -0.37 -1.93
N GLU A 122 0.51 -1.37 -1.21
CA GLU A 122 0.09 -1.19 0.19
C GLU A 122 1.28 -0.95 1.12
N ASN A 123 2.43 -1.59 0.91
CA ASN A 123 3.60 -1.39 1.75
C ASN A 123 4.18 0.03 1.57
N ILE A 124 4.20 0.56 0.34
CA ILE A 124 4.52 1.97 0.09
C ILE A 124 3.54 2.90 0.83
N THR A 125 2.24 2.60 0.73
CA THR A 125 1.18 3.37 1.39
C THR A 125 1.29 3.33 2.91
N THR A 126 1.64 2.18 3.50
CA THR A 126 1.91 2.03 4.93
C THR A 126 3.04 2.95 5.38
N GLY A 127 4.12 3.05 4.57
CA GLY A 127 5.20 4.01 4.84
C GLY A 127 4.69 5.45 4.89
N PHE A 128 3.84 5.86 3.96
CA PHE A 128 3.25 7.20 3.96
C PHE A 128 2.34 7.45 5.17
N ILE A 129 1.48 6.49 5.53
CA ILE A 129 0.58 6.62 6.68
C ILE A 129 1.36 6.79 7.99
N VAL A 130 2.39 5.96 8.21
CA VAL A 130 3.21 6.06 9.43
C VAL A 130 4.10 7.32 9.41
N GLY A 131 4.51 7.76 8.22
CA GLY A 131 5.19 9.05 8.04
C GLY A 131 4.31 10.24 8.41
N ASP A 132 3.05 10.23 7.99
CA ASP A 132 2.04 11.23 8.35
C ASP A 132 1.82 11.26 9.87
N ASP A 133 1.74 10.10 10.54
CA ASP A 133 1.69 10.03 12.00
C ASP A 133 2.88 10.72 12.68
N LEU A 134 4.08 10.51 12.14
CA LEU A 134 5.31 11.11 12.67
C LEU A 134 5.33 12.63 12.46
N LEU A 135 4.98 13.10 11.26
CA LEU A 135 5.03 14.52 10.89
C LEU A 135 3.99 15.35 11.66
N ASP A 136 2.78 14.81 11.80
CA ASP A 136 1.67 15.52 12.44
C ASP A 136 1.63 15.31 13.96
N GLY A 137 2.49 14.45 14.49
CA GLY A 137 2.55 14.14 15.92
C GLY A 137 1.35 13.35 16.43
N HIS A 138 0.67 12.59 15.56
CA HIS A 138 -0.48 11.76 15.92
C HIS A 138 -0.10 10.74 17.02
N VAL A 139 -0.96 10.57 18.02
CA VAL A 139 -0.65 9.70 19.17
C VAL A 139 -1.27 8.31 19.02
N VAL A 140 -2.40 8.20 18.34
CA VAL A 140 -3.19 6.97 18.22
C VAL A 140 -3.62 6.74 16.78
N ARG A 141 -3.40 5.52 16.27
CA ARG A 141 -3.89 5.03 14.98
C ARG A 141 -4.39 3.59 15.11
N TRP A 142 -5.48 3.25 14.43
CA TRP A 142 -6.13 1.93 14.49
C TRP A 142 -6.34 1.41 15.93
N ASN A 143 -6.75 2.31 16.84
CA ASN A 143 -6.97 2.04 18.27
C ASN A 143 -5.74 1.59 19.07
N LYS A 144 -4.53 1.88 18.58
CA LYS A 144 -3.27 1.64 19.30
C LYS A 144 -2.33 2.85 19.16
N PRO A 145 -1.28 2.95 19.99
CA PRO A 145 -0.29 4.02 19.84
C PRO A 145 0.30 4.05 18.42
N CYS A 146 0.54 5.23 17.87
CA CYS A 146 1.27 5.32 16.59
C CYS A 146 2.67 4.70 16.76
N TRP A 147 3.24 4.09 15.70
CA TRP A 147 4.53 3.37 15.80
C TRP A 147 5.65 4.23 16.40
N HIS A 148 5.71 5.52 16.07
CA HIS A 148 6.73 6.41 16.64
C HIS A 148 6.58 6.64 18.16
N LYS A 149 5.43 6.33 18.76
CA LYS A 149 5.17 6.40 20.21
C LYS A 149 5.55 5.11 20.94
N THR A 150 5.75 3.99 20.23
CA THR A 150 6.16 2.72 20.83
C THR A 150 7.68 2.57 20.89
N LEU A 151 8.42 3.44 20.19
CA LEU A 151 9.87 3.40 20.14
C LEU A 151 10.50 4.07 21.38
N PRO A 152 11.68 3.60 21.82
CA PRO A 152 12.49 4.30 22.82
C PRO A 152 12.79 5.75 22.42
N PRO A 153 13.00 6.68 23.37
CA PRO A 153 13.20 8.10 23.10
C PRO A 153 14.39 8.44 22.17
N ASN A 154 15.38 7.56 22.08
CA ASN A 154 16.57 7.73 21.24
C ASN A 154 16.42 7.09 19.84
N GLN A 155 15.24 6.62 19.46
CA GLN A 155 14.99 5.98 18.19
C GLN A 155 13.91 6.72 17.39
N THR A 156 13.97 6.61 16.06
CA THR A 156 13.02 7.22 15.14
C THR A 156 12.37 6.18 14.23
N SER A 157 11.09 6.35 13.92
CA SER A 157 10.37 5.53 12.94
C SER A 157 10.76 5.87 11.50
N PHE A 158 11.52 6.95 11.27
CA PHE A 158 11.88 7.42 9.93
C PHE A 158 12.56 6.34 9.08
N LEU A 159 13.50 5.58 9.65
CA LEU A 159 14.19 4.51 8.93
C LEU A 159 13.28 3.33 8.64
N ASP A 160 12.33 3.02 9.53
CA ASP A 160 11.34 1.94 9.30
C ASP A 160 10.43 2.29 8.13
N ILE A 161 9.96 3.55 8.09
CA ILE A 161 9.16 4.12 6.99
C ILE A 161 9.92 4.02 5.66
N LYS A 162 11.18 4.45 5.62
CA LYS A 162 11.97 4.38 4.39
C LYS A 162 12.28 2.95 3.96
N LYS A 163 12.45 2.05 4.93
CA LYS A 163 12.75 0.65 4.67
C LYS A 163 11.57 -0.10 4.07
N ILE A 164 10.33 0.14 4.51
CA ILE A 164 9.16 -0.48 3.87
C ILE A 164 8.90 0.07 2.46
N GLN A 165 9.14 1.38 2.23
CA GLN A 165 9.02 1.99 0.90
C GLN A 165 10.04 1.40 -0.08
N THR A 166 11.31 1.37 0.30
CA THR A 166 12.39 0.82 -0.56
C THR A 166 12.32 -0.70 -0.68
N GLY A 167 11.93 -1.40 0.40
CA GLY A 167 11.69 -2.84 0.38
C GLY A 167 10.56 -3.25 -0.56
N SER A 168 9.56 -2.40 -0.76
CA SER A 168 8.51 -2.62 -1.75
C SER A 168 9.04 -2.60 -3.18
N MET A 169 10.05 -1.76 -3.48
CA MET A 169 10.72 -1.75 -4.78
C MET A 169 11.53 -3.04 -5.00
N LEU A 170 12.17 -3.56 -3.95
CA LEU A 170 12.87 -4.85 -4.00
C LEU A 170 11.90 -6.01 -4.20
N LEU A 171 10.73 -5.95 -3.55
CA LEU A 171 9.66 -6.92 -3.71
C LEU A 171 9.15 -6.92 -5.16
N LEU A 172 8.90 -5.74 -5.74
CA LEU A 172 8.52 -5.62 -7.15
C LEU A 172 9.58 -6.29 -8.04
N ARG A 173 10.85 -5.90 -7.89
CA ARG A 173 11.94 -6.44 -8.69
C ARG A 173 12.02 -7.97 -8.60
N LYS A 174 11.86 -8.54 -7.41
CA LYS A 174 11.94 -10.00 -7.20
C LYS A 174 10.88 -10.77 -7.97
N TYR A 175 9.66 -10.26 -8.02
CA TYR A 175 8.51 -11.00 -8.57
C TYR A 175 8.16 -10.62 -10.01
N PHE A 176 8.61 -9.45 -10.46
CA PHE A 176 8.24 -8.90 -11.76
C PHE A 176 9.44 -8.65 -12.69
N SER A 177 10.70 -8.92 -12.32
CA SER A 177 11.85 -8.63 -13.21
C SER A 177 11.71 -9.19 -14.63
N ASP A 178 11.10 -10.37 -14.74
CA ASP A 178 10.92 -11.09 -16.00
C ASP A 178 9.55 -10.81 -16.64
N HIS A 179 8.73 -9.96 -16.02
CA HIS A 179 7.42 -9.57 -16.54
C HIS A 179 7.58 -8.57 -17.69
N PRO A 180 6.84 -8.72 -18.81
CA PRO A 180 6.99 -7.85 -19.98
C PRO A 180 6.84 -6.35 -19.69
N THR A 181 6.00 -6.00 -18.70
CA THR A 181 5.72 -4.61 -18.30
C THR A 181 6.48 -4.15 -17.05
N TYR A 182 7.54 -4.86 -16.65
CA TYR A 182 8.35 -4.49 -15.49
C TYR A 182 8.87 -3.05 -15.52
N PRO A 183 9.41 -2.52 -16.64
CA PRO A 183 9.84 -1.12 -16.69
C PRO A 183 8.71 -0.13 -16.38
N GLN A 184 7.50 -0.41 -16.88
CA GLN A 184 6.32 0.42 -16.66
C GLN A 184 5.87 0.36 -15.20
N LEU A 185 5.85 -0.83 -14.60
CA LEU A 185 5.55 -1.01 -13.18
C LEU A 185 6.55 -0.28 -12.28
N LEU A 186 7.84 -0.36 -12.61
CA LEU A 186 8.89 0.33 -11.85
C LEU A 186 8.75 1.86 -11.94
N ASN A 187 8.54 2.39 -13.14
CA ASN A 187 8.31 3.82 -13.35
C ASN A 187 7.06 4.30 -12.60
N LEU A 188 5.98 3.52 -12.63
CA LEU A 188 4.75 3.85 -11.93
C LEU A 188 4.94 3.95 -10.42
N LEU A 189 5.76 3.08 -9.80
CA LEU A 189 6.05 3.19 -8.37
C LEU A 189 6.92 4.41 -8.03
N CYS A 190 7.87 4.76 -8.91
CA CYS A 190 8.61 6.01 -8.77
C CYS A 190 7.67 7.22 -8.82
N GLU A 191 6.69 7.22 -9.73
CA GLU A 191 5.66 8.26 -9.81
C GLU A 191 4.77 8.29 -8.56
N VAL A 192 4.34 7.13 -8.04
CA VAL A 192 3.58 7.05 -6.77
C VAL A 192 4.35 7.71 -5.63
N LEU A 193 5.62 7.36 -5.46
CA LEU A 193 6.46 7.95 -4.42
C LEU A 193 6.60 9.47 -4.63
N TYR A 194 6.89 9.91 -5.86
CA TYR A 194 7.08 11.32 -6.17
C TYR A 194 5.81 12.15 -5.94
N HIS A 195 4.68 11.74 -6.52
CA HIS A 195 3.40 12.44 -6.39
C HIS A 195 2.92 12.49 -4.94
N THR A 196 3.03 11.38 -4.20
CA THR A 196 2.59 11.36 -2.79
C THR A 196 3.46 12.28 -1.92
N HIS A 197 4.78 12.34 -2.14
CA HIS A 197 5.62 13.31 -1.45
C HIS A 197 5.28 14.76 -1.83
N MET A 198 4.98 15.07 -3.10
CA MET A 198 4.51 16.41 -3.48
C MET A 198 3.21 16.79 -2.76
N GLY A 199 2.25 15.86 -2.70
CA GLY A 199 1.02 16.04 -1.94
C GLY A 199 1.28 16.30 -0.45
N GLN A 200 2.19 15.53 0.16
CA GLN A 200 2.60 15.72 1.55
C GLN A 200 3.27 17.09 1.77
N ILE A 201 4.07 17.57 0.82
CA ILE A 201 4.71 18.90 0.91
C ILE A 201 3.65 20.00 0.86
N ILE A 202 2.68 19.92 -0.05
CA ILE A 202 1.58 20.88 -0.14
C ILE A 202 0.80 20.90 1.18
N ASP A 203 0.44 19.73 1.69
CA ASP A 203 -0.26 19.58 2.96
C ASP A 203 0.52 20.17 4.14
N TYR A 204 1.83 19.85 4.24
CA TYR A 204 2.69 20.39 5.28
C TYR A 204 2.86 21.91 5.19
N ILE A 205 2.93 22.49 3.99
CA ILE A 205 2.94 23.96 3.81
C ILE A 205 1.62 24.57 4.28
N SER A 206 0.50 23.87 4.09
CA SER A 206 -0.84 24.31 4.49
C SER A 206 -0.99 24.48 6.00
N GLU A 207 -0.16 23.82 6.80
CA GLU A 207 -0.12 23.97 8.26
C GLU A 207 0.08 25.42 8.72
N VAL A 208 0.67 26.27 7.85
CA VAL A 208 0.80 27.71 8.11
C VAL A 208 -0.56 28.37 8.38
N PHE A 209 -1.66 27.81 7.87
CA PHE A 209 -3.03 28.24 8.17
C PHE A 209 -3.32 28.33 9.68
N LYS A 210 -2.76 27.42 10.49
CA LYS A 210 -2.94 27.45 11.96
C LYS A 210 -2.42 28.76 12.57
N LYS A 211 -1.43 29.39 11.94
CA LYS A 211 -0.82 30.67 12.37
C LYS A 211 -1.45 31.87 11.65
N THR A 212 -1.61 31.81 10.32
CA THR A 212 -2.00 32.97 9.50
C THR A 212 -3.51 33.16 9.38
N ARG A 213 -4.29 32.09 9.53
CA ARG A 213 -5.74 32.07 9.25
C ARG A 213 -6.10 32.56 7.84
N ASP A 214 -5.17 32.42 6.89
CA ASP A 214 -5.33 32.85 5.51
C ASP A 214 -6.39 31.98 4.79
N PRO A 215 -7.55 32.54 4.39
CA PRO A 215 -8.60 31.79 3.70
C PRO A 215 -8.20 31.32 2.30
N ASP A 216 -7.14 31.89 1.70
CA ASP A 216 -6.69 31.48 0.38
C ASP A 216 -6.18 30.04 0.35
N LEU A 217 -5.67 29.55 1.48
CA LEU A 217 -5.25 28.15 1.68
C LEU A 217 -6.43 27.16 1.68
N LEU A 218 -7.67 27.64 1.82
CA LEU A 218 -8.89 26.83 1.80
C LEU A 218 -9.57 26.81 0.42
N LYS A 219 -9.04 27.55 -0.56
CA LYS A 219 -9.60 27.60 -1.91
C LYS A 219 -9.45 26.25 -2.63
N MET A 220 -10.38 25.95 -3.53
CA MET A 220 -10.34 24.72 -4.34
C MET A 220 -9.07 24.58 -5.18
N GLY A 221 -8.43 25.69 -5.57
CA GLY A 221 -7.15 25.68 -6.28
C GLY A 221 -6.02 25.07 -5.46
N HIS A 222 -6.11 25.13 -4.13
CA HIS A 222 -5.14 24.54 -3.19
C HIS A 222 -5.58 23.13 -2.76
N TYR A 223 -6.86 22.96 -2.45
CA TYR A 223 -7.42 21.67 -2.01
C TYR A 223 -7.30 20.57 -3.08
N LYS A 224 -7.61 20.86 -4.35
CA LYS A 224 -7.58 19.87 -5.43
C LYS A 224 -6.21 19.21 -5.63
N PRO A 225 -5.11 19.96 -5.84
CA PRO A 225 -3.80 19.35 -6.00
C PRO A 225 -3.36 18.62 -4.72
N LEU A 226 -3.66 19.15 -3.53
CA LEU A 226 -3.37 18.48 -2.26
C LEU A 226 -4.00 17.09 -2.22
N VAL A 227 -5.31 16.99 -2.42
CA VAL A 227 -6.04 15.71 -2.34
C VAL A 227 -5.60 14.77 -3.46
N PHE A 228 -5.49 15.27 -4.68
CA PHE A 228 -5.11 14.45 -5.82
C PHE A 228 -3.71 13.86 -5.64
N TYR A 229 -2.70 14.67 -5.31
CA TYR A 229 -1.33 14.18 -5.20
C TYR A 229 -1.08 13.39 -3.91
N LYS A 230 -1.67 13.79 -2.77
CA LYS A 230 -1.49 13.09 -1.49
C LYS A 230 -2.21 11.73 -1.47
N THR A 231 -3.36 11.61 -2.14
CA THR A 231 -4.23 10.42 -2.01
C THR A 231 -4.81 9.91 -3.33
N GLY A 232 -5.27 10.81 -4.20
CA GLY A 232 -6.02 10.44 -5.40
C GLY A 232 -5.19 9.67 -6.44
N PHE A 233 -3.93 10.05 -6.64
CA PHE A 233 -3.05 9.44 -7.64
C PHE A 233 -2.84 7.96 -7.37
N VAL A 234 -2.51 7.57 -6.13
CA VAL A 234 -2.27 6.17 -5.80
C VAL A 234 -3.53 5.30 -5.91
N LEU A 235 -4.70 5.85 -5.53
CA LEU A 235 -5.98 5.13 -5.54
C LEU A 235 -6.59 5.01 -6.94
N TYR A 236 -6.69 6.13 -7.65
CA TYR A 236 -7.49 6.22 -8.88
C TYR A 236 -6.66 6.12 -10.16
N VAL A 237 -5.34 6.28 -10.05
CA VAL A 237 -4.44 6.22 -11.21
C VAL A 237 -3.50 5.04 -11.14
N ALA A 238 -2.67 5.00 -10.11
CA ALA A 238 -1.59 4.03 -10.05
C ALA A 238 -2.08 2.61 -9.76
N GLY A 239 -3.08 2.43 -8.88
CA GLY A 239 -3.69 1.11 -8.65
C GLY A 239 -4.23 0.47 -9.93
N PRO A 240 -5.14 1.13 -10.66
CA PRO A 240 -5.66 0.64 -11.94
C PRO A 240 -4.58 0.43 -13.01
N LEU A 241 -3.63 1.36 -13.17
CA LEU A 241 -2.53 1.19 -14.13
C LEU A 241 -1.64 -0.01 -13.78
N GLY A 242 -1.35 -0.22 -12.49
CA GLY A 242 -0.59 -1.38 -12.03
C GLY A 242 -1.28 -2.70 -12.42
N ALA A 243 -2.61 -2.76 -12.25
CA ALA A 243 -3.41 -3.91 -12.67
C ALA A 243 -3.39 -4.11 -14.20
N MET A 244 -3.52 -3.05 -14.98
CA MET A 244 -3.45 -3.10 -16.45
C MET A 244 -2.08 -3.58 -16.93
N TYR A 245 -0.99 -3.07 -16.35
CA TYR A 245 0.35 -3.52 -16.69
C TYR A 245 0.56 -4.99 -16.34
N HIS A 246 0.10 -5.45 -15.18
CA HIS A 246 0.15 -6.88 -14.83
C HIS A 246 -0.68 -7.75 -15.80
N ALA A 247 -1.82 -7.24 -16.27
CA ALA A 247 -2.65 -7.94 -17.26
C ALA A 247 -2.11 -7.87 -18.70
N ASN A 248 -1.00 -7.15 -18.96
CA ASN A 248 -0.53 -6.78 -20.30
C ASN A 248 -1.64 -6.13 -21.15
N PHE A 249 -2.49 -5.34 -20.50
CA PHE A 249 -3.62 -4.67 -21.12
C PHE A 249 -3.18 -3.36 -21.79
N ASP A 250 -3.82 -2.98 -22.89
CA ASP A 250 -3.55 -1.70 -23.57
C ASP A 250 -3.96 -0.52 -22.66
N THR A 251 -2.98 0.29 -22.27
CA THR A 251 -3.19 1.45 -21.39
C THR A 251 -3.51 2.73 -22.16
N HIS A 252 -3.43 2.74 -23.50
CA HIS A 252 -3.76 3.93 -24.29
C HIS A 252 -5.20 4.44 -24.02
N PRO A 253 -6.25 3.60 -23.95
CA PRO A 253 -7.60 4.06 -23.62
C PRO A 253 -7.69 4.69 -22.23
N TYR A 254 -6.93 4.15 -21.25
CA TYR A 254 -6.89 4.69 -19.91
C TYR A 254 -6.39 6.14 -19.90
N PHE A 255 -5.29 6.44 -20.59
CA PHE A 255 -4.77 7.81 -20.67
C PHE A 255 -5.71 8.77 -21.41
N ARG A 256 -6.49 8.29 -22.39
CA ARG A 256 -7.56 9.11 -23.00
C ARG A 256 -8.68 9.41 -22.00
N SER A 257 -8.95 8.48 -21.09
CA SER A 257 -9.96 8.60 -20.03
C SER A 257 -9.49 9.34 -18.77
N LYS A 258 -8.22 9.75 -18.68
CA LYS A 258 -7.64 10.44 -17.50
C LYS A 258 -8.46 11.67 -17.07
N HIS A 259 -9.06 12.37 -18.05
CA HIS A 259 -9.96 13.50 -17.81
C HIS A 259 -11.20 13.15 -16.96
N ILE A 260 -11.62 11.88 -16.90
CA ILE A 260 -12.72 11.42 -16.04
C ILE A 260 -12.29 11.50 -14.57
N PHE A 261 -11.05 11.10 -14.26
CA PHE A 261 -10.50 11.20 -12.91
C PHE A 261 -10.17 12.65 -12.51
N GLU A 262 -9.80 13.50 -13.47
CA GLU A 262 -9.66 14.95 -13.25
C GLU A 262 -11.01 15.66 -13.02
N LYS A 263 -12.11 15.07 -13.50
CA LYS A 263 -13.50 15.55 -13.33
C LYS A 263 -14.23 14.93 -12.16
N LEU A 264 -13.66 13.96 -11.44
CA LEU A 264 -14.16 13.54 -10.13
C LEU A 264 -13.96 14.71 -9.17
N HIS A 265 -14.94 15.62 -9.13
CA HIS A 265 -15.05 16.67 -8.15
C HIS A 265 -15.33 16.02 -6.78
N LEU A 266 -14.26 15.53 -6.14
CA LEU A 266 -14.23 15.30 -4.69
C LEU A 266 -14.12 16.65 -3.97
#